data_AF-A0A382VIW6-F1
#
_entry.id   AF-A0A382VIW6-F1
#
_cell.length_a   1.000
_cell.length_b   1.000
_cell.length_c   1.000
_cell.angle_alpha   90.00
_cell.angle_beta   90.00
_cell.angle_gamma   90.00
#
_symmetry.space_group_name_H-M   'P 1'
#
loop_
_entity.id
_entity.type
_entity.pdbx_description
1 polymer ?
#
loop_
_entity_poly.entity_id
_entity_poly.type
_entity_poly.pdbx_seq_one_letter_code
_entity_poly.pdbx_strand_id
1 'polypeptide(L)'
;IQQKDMREGIQSKSNLRAAKYYPRMLAAAIIETEQWQEAERLTPPDGWKPKSYSRAATNFVRGFAAAMQGNNEEAKKHLVELKTIREKGFRENYFKRPESLQVWELEIQVAIKLHQRDYDAAIQLAKQATLVEEKLPAPSGPPRILKPTYELLGEVYLQADKPIQAQEQFAISLQRHRNRIRSLVGAARAARASGDKSTAKETYERLLSQLKNADPGFPELAEAKRYLNE
;
A
#
# COMPACT_ATOMS: atom_id res chain seq x y z
N ILE A 1 6.57 30.41 12.21
CA ILE A 1 5.62 30.37 11.07
C ILE A 1 5.38 28.91 10.65
N GLN A 2 6.36 28.17 10.10
CA GLN A 2 6.19 26.76 9.69
C GLN A 2 5.61 25.78 10.76
N GLN A 3 6.07 25.83 12.02
CA GLN A 3 5.53 24.92 13.06
C GLN A 3 4.10 25.28 13.49
N LYS A 4 3.74 26.57 13.41
CA LYS A 4 2.39 27.06 13.70
C LYS A 4 1.45 26.68 12.56
N ASP A 5 1.89 26.86 11.31
CA ASP A 5 1.15 26.43 10.11
C ASP A 5 1.00 24.89 10.02
N MET A 6 1.97 24.12 10.51
CA MET A 6 1.84 22.65 10.61
C MET A 6 0.85 22.22 11.68
N ARG A 7 0.66 23.02 12.75
CA ARG A 7 -0.29 22.71 13.84
C ARG A 7 -1.70 23.23 13.55
N GLU A 8 -1.82 24.41 12.97
CA GLU A 8 -3.09 25.12 12.77
C GLU A 8 -3.67 24.89 11.35
N GLY A 9 -2.85 24.35 10.43
CA GLY A 9 -3.18 24.27 9.02
C GLY A 9 -3.07 25.64 8.35
N ILE A 10 -2.60 25.67 7.10
CA ILE A 10 -2.59 26.92 6.33
C ILE A 10 -4.05 27.31 6.04
N GLN A 11 -4.51 28.41 6.63
CA GLN A 11 -5.81 29.02 6.33
C GLN A 11 -5.80 29.69 4.94
N SER A 12 -5.61 28.90 3.87
CA SER A 12 -5.81 29.37 2.49
C SER A 12 -7.08 28.74 1.92
N LYS A 13 -7.88 29.53 1.20
CA LYS A 13 -9.16 29.10 0.62
C LYS A 13 -9.06 27.95 -0.41
N SER A 14 -7.89 27.65 -0.97
CA SER A 14 -7.59 26.38 -1.64
C SER A 14 -6.13 26.37 -2.09
N ASN A 15 -5.30 25.44 -1.62
CA ASN A 15 -3.96 25.23 -2.17
C ASN A 15 -3.99 24.19 -3.29
N LEU A 16 -4.53 24.57 -4.45
CA LEU A 16 -4.65 23.69 -5.63
C LEU A 16 -3.29 23.13 -6.11
N ARG A 17 -2.17 23.79 -5.77
CA ARG A 17 -0.83 23.27 -6.04
C ARG A 17 -0.47 22.07 -5.17
N ALA A 18 -0.93 22.05 -3.91
CA ALA A 18 -0.76 20.92 -3.01
C ALA A 18 -1.68 19.75 -3.38
N ALA A 19 -2.86 20.04 -3.94
CA ALA A 19 -3.84 19.03 -4.34
C ALA A 19 -3.29 17.98 -5.33
N LYS A 20 -2.24 18.29 -6.10
CA LYS A 20 -1.57 17.29 -6.97
C LYS A 20 -0.97 16.10 -6.19
N TYR A 21 -0.71 16.27 -4.89
CA TYR A 21 -0.21 15.22 -4.00
C TYR A 21 -1.33 14.47 -3.26
N TYR A 22 -2.58 14.93 -3.38
CA TYR A 22 -3.73 14.32 -2.73
C TYR A 22 -3.80 12.79 -2.90
N PRO A 23 -3.63 12.21 -4.11
CA PRO A 23 -3.70 10.75 -4.26
C PRO A 23 -2.62 10.00 -3.47
N ARG A 24 -1.43 10.60 -3.31
CA ARG A 24 -0.36 10.00 -2.51
C ARG A 24 -0.63 10.12 -1.02
N MET A 25 -1.20 11.25 -0.59
CA MET A 25 -1.61 11.42 0.81
C MET A 25 -2.75 10.47 1.16
N LEU A 26 -3.74 10.35 0.28
CA LEU A 26 -4.82 9.37 0.39
C LEU A 26 -4.25 7.94 0.47
N ALA A 27 -3.34 7.58 -0.45
CA ALA A 27 -2.69 6.28 -0.41
C ALA A 27 -1.95 6.03 0.90
N ALA A 28 -1.14 6.99 1.37
CA ALA A 28 -0.41 6.86 2.63
C ALA A 28 -1.37 6.72 3.82
N ALA A 29 -2.44 7.51 3.87
CA ALA A 29 -3.43 7.44 4.94
C ALA A 29 -4.15 6.09 4.94
N ILE A 30 -4.54 5.56 3.78
CA ILE A 30 -5.38 4.36 3.70
C ILE A 30 -4.55 3.07 3.73
N ILE A 31 -3.48 2.98 2.94
CA ILE A 31 -2.69 1.75 2.79
C ILE A 31 -1.80 1.52 4.01
N GLU A 32 -1.20 2.56 4.57
CA GLU A 32 -0.27 2.39 5.69
C GLU A 32 -0.98 2.17 7.02
N THR A 33 -2.23 2.62 7.16
CA THR A 33 -3.04 2.42 8.37
C THR A 33 -4.07 1.29 8.24
N GLU A 34 -4.28 0.78 7.02
CA GLU A 34 -5.34 -0.19 6.69
C GLU A 34 -6.76 0.24 7.09
N GLN A 35 -7.00 1.54 7.27
CA GLN A 35 -8.33 2.08 7.53
C GLN A 35 -9.12 2.21 6.21
N TRP A 36 -9.41 1.07 5.58
CA TRP A 36 -10.05 0.97 4.27
C TRP A 36 -11.36 1.78 4.17
N GLN A 37 -12.08 1.89 5.27
CA GLN A 37 -13.38 2.53 5.46
C GLN A 37 -13.29 4.05 5.26
N GLU A 38 -12.11 4.63 5.46
CA GLU A 38 -11.85 6.06 5.29
C GLU A 38 -11.59 6.45 3.83
N ALA A 39 -11.39 5.48 2.92
CA ALA A 39 -11.00 5.74 1.53
C ALA A 39 -12.03 6.58 0.74
N GLU A 40 -13.32 6.40 1.06
CA GLU A 40 -14.41 7.20 0.48
C GLU A 40 -14.71 8.48 1.26
N ARG A 41 -14.38 8.49 2.57
CA ARG A 41 -14.61 9.66 3.45
C ARG A 41 -13.63 10.79 3.16
N LEU A 42 -12.39 10.44 2.82
CA LEU A 42 -11.41 11.41 2.39
C LEU A 42 -11.76 11.89 0.98
N THR A 43 -12.03 13.19 0.89
CA THR A 43 -12.35 13.88 -0.37
C THR A 43 -11.21 14.79 -0.79
N PRO A 44 -10.99 14.95 -2.12
CA PRO A 44 -10.04 15.94 -2.60
C PRO A 44 -10.47 17.36 -2.21
N PRO A 45 -9.52 18.32 -2.21
CA PRO A 45 -9.85 19.72 -2.01
C PRO A 45 -10.84 20.26 -3.05
N ASP A 46 -11.73 21.14 -2.61
CA ASP A 46 -12.73 21.77 -3.48
C ASP A 46 -12.10 22.46 -4.70
N GLY A 47 -12.77 22.31 -5.85
CA GLY A 47 -12.33 22.88 -7.11
C GLY A 47 -11.11 22.20 -7.75
N TRP A 48 -10.52 21.18 -7.12
CA TRP A 48 -9.42 20.44 -7.74
C TRP A 48 -9.89 19.56 -8.90
N LYS A 49 -9.25 19.76 -10.06
CA LYS A 49 -9.48 18.97 -11.27
C LYS A 49 -8.26 18.07 -11.53
N PRO A 50 -8.28 16.79 -11.09
CA PRO A 50 -7.12 15.90 -11.25
C PRO A 50 -6.85 15.56 -12.72
N LYS A 51 -5.55 15.50 -13.07
CA LYS A 51 -5.10 14.91 -14.35
C LYS A 51 -5.33 13.39 -14.37
N SER A 52 -5.34 12.76 -15.54
CA SER A 52 -5.70 11.33 -15.68
C SER A 52 -4.87 10.41 -14.77
N TYR A 53 -3.56 10.61 -14.66
CA TYR A 53 -2.71 9.80 -13.77
C TYR A 53 -3.05 9.98 -12.28
N SER A 54 -3.41 11.20 -11.86
CA SER A 54 -3.86 11.44 -10.48
C SER A 54 -5.22 10.79 -10.22
N ARG A 55 -6.13 10.81 -11.20
CA ARG A 55 -7.39 10.05 -11.13
C ARG A 55 -7.14 8.55 -11.03
N ALA A 56 -6.19 8.02 -11.80
CA ALA A 56 -5.83 6.60 -11.75
C ALA A 56 -5.34 6.22 -10.34
N ALA A 57 -4.45 7.00 -9.74
CA ALA A 57 -4.00 6.76 -8.38
C ALA A 57 -5.15 6.81 -7.34
N THR A 58 -6.09 7.76 -7.46
CA THR A 58 -7.27 7.81 -6.58
C THR A 58 -8.17 6.59 -6.77
N ASN A 59 -8.44 6.19 -8.02
CA ASN A 59 -9.22 4.99 -8.34
C ASN A 59 -8.55 3.73 -7.80
N PHE A 60 -7.22 3.63 -7.87
CA PHE A 60 -6.49 2.53 -7.28
C PHE A 60 -6.74 2.41 -5.77
N VAL A 61 -6.51 3.48 -5.01
CA VAL A 61 -6.64 3.44 -3.54
C VAL A 61 -8.07 3.06 -3.13
N ARG A 62 -9.07 3.64 -3.78
CA ARG A 62 -10.49 3.35 -3.50
C ARG A 62 -10.89 1.95 -3.91
N GLY A 63 -10.49 1.50 -5.11
CA GLY A 63 -10.75 0.14 -5.58
C GLY A 63 -10.09 -0.92 -4.71
N PHE A 64 -8.85 -0.67 -4.27
CA PHE A 64 -8.12 -1.58 -3.38
C PHE A 64 -8.80 -1.63 -2.01
N ALA A 65 -9.12 -0.47 -1.42
CA ALA A 65 -9.84 -0.41 -0.14
C ALA A 65 -11.23 -1.05 -0.20
N ALA A 66 -11.97 -0.87 -1.28
CA ALA A 66 -13.26 -1.53 -1.51
C ALA A 66 -13.11 -3.05 -1.57
N ALA A 67 -12.10 -3.54 -2.29
CA ALA A 67 -11.79 -4.97 -2.39
C ALA A 67 -11.41 -5.57 -1.03
N MET A 68 -10.57 -4.88 -0.24
CA MET A 68 -10.19 -5.30 1.11
C MET A 68 -11.40 -5.38 2.06
N GLN A 69 -12.44 -4.59 1.81
CA GLN A 69 -13.71 -4.62 2.55
C GLN A 69 -14.73 -5.62 1.98
N GLY A 70 -14.41 -6.34 0.91
CA GLY A 70 -15.33 -7.27 0.25
C GLY A 70 -16.35 -6.65 -0.67
N ASN A 71 -16.27 -5.34 -0.93
CA ASN A 71 -17.14 -4.66 -1.88
C ASN A 71 -16.63 -4.88 -3.31
N ASN A 72 -16.87 -6.09 -3.83
CA ASN A 72 -16.41 -6.51 -5.15
C ASN A 72 -16.99 -5.66 -6.28
N GLU A 73 -18.24 -5.19 -6.14
CA GLU A 73 -18.88 -4.37 -7.17
C GLU A 73 -18.22 -3.00 -7.28
N GLU A 74 -17.92 -2.35 -6.16
CA GLU A 74 -17.20 -1.07 -6.19
C GLU A 74 -15.75 -1.23 -6.66
N ALA A 75 -15.06 -2.28 -6.22
CA ALA A 75 -13.71 -2.59 -6.69
C ALA A 75 -13.65 -2.77 -8.22
N LYS A 76 -14.64 -3.47 -8.82
CA LYS A 76 -14.75 -3.65 -10.28
C LYS A 76 -14.97 -2.33 -11.02
N LYS A 77 -15.74 -1.38 -10.48
CA LYS A 77 -15.91 -0.05 -11.11
C LYS A 77 -14.57 0.67 -11.22
N HIS A 78 -13.76 0.65 -10.16
CA HIS A 78 -12.44 1.25 -10.18
C HIS A 78 -11.46 0.54 -11.13
N LEU A 79 -11.56 -0.78 -11.30
CA LEU A 79 -10.81 -1.51 -12.33
C LEU A 79 -11.16 -1.02 -13.75
N VAL A 80 -12.44 -0.81 -14.03
CA VAL A 80 -12.89 -0.28 -15.33
C VAL A 80 -12.34 1.12 -15.57
N GLU A 81 -12.36 2.00 -14.56
CA GLU A 81 -11.78 3.34 -14.66
C GLU A 81 -10.26 3.31 -14.88
N LEU A 82 -9.52 2.46 -14.17
CA LEU A 82 -8.07 2.29 -14.36
C LEU A 82 -7.75 1.84 -15.79
N LYS A 83 -8.44 0.80 -16.26
CA LYS A 83 -8.29 0.26 -17.62
C LYS A 83 -8.59 1.34 -18.67
N THR A 84 -9.68 2.09 -18.49
CA THR A 84 -10.06 3.19 -19.38
C THR A 84 -8.99 4.28 -19.45
N ILE A 85 -8.39 4.64 -18.31
CA ILE A 85 -7.31 5.64 -18.27
C ILE A 85 -6.05 5.09 -18.94
N ARG A 86 -5.72 3.82 -18.72
CA ARG A 86 -4.55 3.16 -19.33
C ARG A 86 -4.70 3.08 -20.85
N GLU A 87 -5.85 2.68 -21.37
CA GLU A 87 -6.14 2.56 -22.81
C GLU A 87 -6.18 3.92 -23.52
N LYS A 88 -6.72 4.96 -22.88
CA LYS A 88 -6.67 6.33 -23.42
C LYS A 88 -5.25 6.89 -23.54
N GLY A 89 -4.31 6.33 -22.76
CA GLY A 89 -2.93 6.76 -22.74
C GLY A 89 -2.71 8.12 -22.08
N PHE A 90 -1.43 8.42 -21.83
CA PHE A 90 -0.98 9.71 -21.32
C PHE A 90 0.50 9.89 -21.67
N ARG A 91 0.98 11.12 -21.61
CA ARG A 91 2.41 11.40 -21.80
C ARG A 91 3.23 10.72 -20.69
N GLU A 92 3.97 9.70 -21.09
CA GLU A 92 4.86 8.94 -20.22
C GLU A 92 6.04 9.79 -19.74
N ASN A 93 6.55 9.42 -18.56
CA ASN A 93 7.82 9.89 -18.03
C ASN A 93 8.28 8.94 -16.92
N TYR A 94 9.38 9.29 -16.26
CA TYR A 94 9.94 8.51 -15.17
C TYR A 94 8.93 8.11 -14.06
N PHE A 95 7.94 8.96 -13.75
CA PHE A 95 6.94 8.73 -12.70
C PHE A 95 5.58 8.25 -13.21
N LYS A 96 5.33 8.31 -14.53
CA LYS A 96 4.04 8.01 -15.13
C LYS A 96 4.24 7.00 -16.24
N ARG A 97 3.84 5.77 -15.96
CA ARG A 97 4.03 4.63 -16.87
C ARG A 97 2.74 3.80 -16.91
N PRO A 98 2.32 3.31 -18.09
CA PRO A 98 1.13 2.45 -18.19
C PRO A 98 1.27 1.17 -17.35
N GLU A 99 2.49 0.66 -17.17
CA GLU A 99 2.78 -0.51 -16.34
C GLU A 99 2.44 -0.25 -14.86
N SER A 100 2.55 0.99 -14.37
CA SER A 100 2.12 1.30 -12.99
C SER A 100 0.61 1.18 -12.81
N LEU A 101 -0.18 1.53 -13.82
CA LEU A 101 -1.64 1.32 -13.79
C LEU A 101 -1.98 -0.17 -13.91
N GLN A 102 -1.23 -0.92 -14.72
CA GLN A 102 -1.38 -2.37 -14.81
C GLN A 102 -1.09 -3.07 -13.47
N VAL A 103 -0.05 -2.64 -12.74
CA VAL A 103 0.21 -3.10 -11.37
C VAL A 103 -0.99 -2.82 -10.48
N TRP A 104 -1.51 -1.59 -10.46
CA TRP A 104 -2.68 -1.23 -9.66
C TRP A 104 -3.94 -2.03 -10.00
N GLU A 105 -4.18 -2.32 -11.28
CA GLU A 105 -5.26 -3.20 -11.72
C GLU A 105 -5.10 -4.63 -11.17
N LEU A 106 -3.88 -5.17 -11.20
CA LEU A 106 -3.59 -6.50 -10.64
C LEU A 106 -3.72 -6.53 -9.13
N GLU A 107 -3.25 -5.49 -8.43
CA GLU A 107 -3.34 -5.38 -6.96
C GLU A 107 -4.79 -5.35 -6.46
N ILE A 108 -5.70 -4.65 -7.15
CA ILE A 108 -7.13 -4.71 -6.81
C ILE A 108 -7.67 -6.12 -7.02
N GLN A 109 -7.30 -6.79 -8.11
CA GLN A 109 -7.73 -8.16 -8.36
C GLN A 109 -7.20 -9.13 -7.29
N VAL A 110 -5.95 -8.95 -6.84
CA VAL A 110 -5.39 -9.69 -5.70
C VAL A 110 -6.25 -9.49 -4.46
N ALA A 111 -6.57 -8.24 -4.11
CA ALA A 111 -7.39 -7.94 -2.94
C ALA A 111 -8.80 -8.57 -3.01
N ILE A 112 -9.44 -8.58 -4.19
CA ILE A 112 -10.70 -9.28 -4.42
C ILE A 112 -10.54 -10.77 -4.13
N LYS A 113 -9.47 -11.40 -4.66
CA LYS A 113 -9.21 -12.83 -4.48
C LYS A 113 -8.87 -13.20 -3.05
N LEU A 114 -8.12 -12.35 -2.33
CA LEU A 114 -7.88 -12.52 -0.90
C LEU A 114 -9.18 -12.52 -0.09
N HIS A 115 -10.08 -11.57 -0.36
CA HIS A 115 -11.37 -11.52 0.34
C HIS A 115 -12.23 -12.76 0.05
N GLN A 116 -12.17 -13.28 -1.18
CA GLN A 116 -12.83 -14.53 -1.57
C GLN A 116 -12.15 -15.79 -1.01
N ARG A 117 -10.99 -15.65 -0.35
CA ARG A 117 -10.12 -16.76 0.11
C ARG A 117 -9.66 -17.67 -1.03
N ASP A 118 -9.62 -17.15 -2.25
CA ASP A 118 -9.08 -17.82 -3.43
C ASP A 118 -7.57 -17.52 -3.51
N TYR A 119 -6.83 -18.16 -2.59
CA TYR A 119 -5.41 -17.87 -2.38
C TYR A 119 -4.53 -18.23 -3.56
N ASP A 120 -4.87 -19.30 -4.30
CA ASP A 120 -4.11 -19.69 -5.49
C ASP A 120 -4.21 -18.61 -6.58
N ALA A 121 -5.41 -18.11 -6.85
CA ALA A 121 -5.59 -17.00 -7.79
C ALA A 121 -4.90 -15.72 -7.29
N ALA A 122 -5.02 -15.40 -6.00
CA ALA A 122 -4.36 -14.25 -5.40
C ALA A 122 -2.83 -14.32 -5.57
N ILE A 123 -2.22 -15.48 -5.34
CA ILE A 123 -0.78 -15.69 -5.53
C ILE A 123 -0.38 -15.49 -6.99
N GLN A 124 -1.13 -16.06 -7.94
CA GLN A 124 -0.82 -15.91 -9.37
C GLN A 124 -0.89 -14.45 -9.81
N LEU A 125 -1.93 -13.74 -9.42
CA LEU A 125 -2.10 -12.32 -9.74
C LEU A 125 -1.02 -11.45 -9.07
N ALA A 126 -0.65 -11.73 -7.82
CA ALA A 126 0.38 -10.98 -7.11
C ALA A 126 1.77 -11.23 -7.73
N LYS A 127 2.07 -12.45 -8.19
CA LYS A 127 3.28 -12.74 -8.97
C LYS A 127 3.30 -11.96 -10.29
N GLN A 128 2.18 -11.91 -11.00
CA GLN A 128 2.06 -11.12 -12.23
C GLN A 128 2.29 -9.63 -11.95
N ALA A 129 1.74 -9.09 -10.86
CA ALA A 129 1.97 -7.70 -10.47
C ALA A 129 3.46 -7.42 -10.26
N THR A 130 4.16 -8.32 -9.55
CA THR A 130 5.62 -8.22 -9.34
C THR A 130 6.41 -8.25 -10.64
N LEU A 131 6.08 -9.16 -11.58
CA LEU A 131 6.73 -9.21 -12.89
C LEU A 131 6.52 -7.93 -13.71
N VAL A 132 5.40 -7.23 -13.51
CA VAL A 132 5.15 -5.93 -14.15
C VAL A 132 5.93 -4.82 -13.43
N GLU A 133 5.98 -4.82 -12.09
CA GLU A 133 6.79 -3.85 -11.32
C GLU A 133 8.27 -3.96 -11.67
N GLU A 134 8.81 -5.15 -11.87
CA GLU A 134 10.23 -5.38 -12.23
C GLU A 134 10.65 -4.70 -13.54
N LYS A 135 9.71 -4.44 -14.45
CA LYS A 135 9.95 -3.68 -15.69
C LYS A 135 10.04 -2.18 -15.46
N LEU A 136 9.55 -1.70 -14.32
CA LEU A 136 9.69 -0.30 -13.94
C LEU A 136 11.12 -0.02 -13.46
N PRO A 137 11.60 1.23 -13.58
CA PRO A 137 12.87 1.61 -12.99
C PRO A 137 12.92 1.22 -11.50
N ALA A 138 14.12 0.93 -10.98
CA ALA A 138 14.30 0.71 -9.55
C ALA A 138 13.78 1.90 -8.73
N PRO A 139 13.14 1.67 -7.56
CA PRO A 139 12.63 2.74 -6.72
C PRO A 139 13.69 3.81 -6.46
N SER A 140 13.38 5.07 -6.79
CA SER A 140 14.27 6.22 -6.57
C SER A 140 13.42 7.41 -6.17
N GLY A 141 13.72 8.01 -5.01
CA GLY A 141 12.89 9.03 -4.41
C GLY A 141 11.48 8.53 -4.04
N PRO A 142 10.45 9.41 -4.02
CA PRO A 142 9.12 9.05 -3.56
C PRO A 142 8.56 7.80 -4.25
N PRO A 143 7.91 6.88 -3.50
CA PRO A 143 7.44 5.61 -4.05
C PRO A 143 6.48 5.83 -5.23
N ARG A 144 6.73 5.11 -6.34
CA ARG A 144 5.90 5.15 -7.55
C ARG A 144 4.69 4.23 -7.44
N ILE A 145 4.95 3.00 -7.01
CA ILE A 145 3.93 2.04 -6.65
C ILE A 145 3.50 2.36 -5.22
N LEU A 146 2.19 2.49 -5.02
CA LEU A 146 1.60 2.94 -3.76
C LEU A 146 1.58 1.80 -2.72
N LYS A 147 1.35 0.56 -3.16
CA LYS A 147 1.50 -0.67 -2.38
C LYS A 147 2.59 -1.53 -3.03
N PRO A 148 3.83 -1.62 -2.52
CA PRO A 148 4.87 -2.40 -3.20
C PRO A 148 4.45 -3.86 -3.46
N THR A 149 4.70 -4.39 -4.66
CA THR A 149 4.13 -5.69 -5.04
C THR A 149 4.73 -6.86 -4.26
N TYR A 150 6.02 -6.78 -3.91
CA TYR A 150 6.65 -7.78 -3.04
C TYR A 150 6.06 -7.79 -1.62
N GLU A 151 5.65 -6.62 -1.10
CA GLU A 151 4.94 -6.56 0.18
C GLU A 151 3.57 -7.23 0.07
N LEU A 152 2.80 -6.91 -0.99
CA LEU A 152 1.50 -7.54 -1.22
C LEU A 152 1.62 -9.06 -1.42
N LEU A 153 2.59 -9.52 -2.21
CA LEU A 153 2.81 -10.95 -2.41
C LEU A 153 3.21 -11.66 -1.10
N GLY A 154 4.00 -11.01 -0.25
CA GLY A 154 4.29 -11.51 1.10
C GLY A 154 3.04 -11.64 1.97
N GLU A 155 2.17 -10.63 1.95
CA GLU A 155 0.88 -10.67 2.66
C GLU A 155 -0.03 -11.80 2.15
N VAL A 156 -0.10 -11.97 0.82
CA VAL A 156 -0.87 -13.04 0.18
C VAL A 156 -0.36 -14.42 0.63
N TYR A 157 0.96 -14.64 0.60
CA TYR A 157 1.54 -15.90 1.07
C TYR A 157 1.27 -16.14 2.55
N LEU A 158 1.35 -15.10 3.37
CA LEU A 158 1.07 -15.24 4.80
C LEU A 158 -0.39 -15.61 5.07
N GLN A 159 -1.35 -15.02 4.35
CA GLN A 159 -2.77 -15.39 4.43
C GLN A 159 -3.06 -16.80 3.88
N ALA A 160 -2.21 -17.30 2.99
CA ALA A 160 -2.28 -18.64 2.42
C ALA A 160 -1.50 -19.69 3.22
N ASP A 161 -1.14 -19.39 4.47
CA ASP A 161 -0.35 -20.25 5.36
C ASP A 161 1.00 -20.71 4.76
N LYS A 162 1.66 -19.84 3.99
CA LYS A 162 2.96 -20.06 3.34
C LYS A 162 4.02 -19.11 3.92
N PRO A 163 4.40 -19.25 5.21
CA PRO A 163 5.22 -18.25 5.91
C PRO A 163 6.65 -18.14 5.39
N ILE A 164 7.24 -19.24 4.90
CA ILE A 164 8.60 -19.23 4.33
C ILE A 164 8.63 -18.37 3.06
N GLN A 165 7.70 -18.60 2.14
CA GLN A 165 7.57 -17.78 0.94
C GLN A 165 7.24 -16.32 1.29
N ALA A 166 6.42 -16.08 2.31
CA ALA A 166 6.12 -14.73 2.77
C ALA A 166 7.38 -13.99 3.23
N GLN A 167 8.25 -14.63 4.03
CA GLN A 167 9.51 -14.04 4.48
C GLN A 167 10.42 -13.63 3.33
N GLU A 168 10.56 -14.49 2.30
CA GLU A 168 11.36 -14.18 1.11
C GLU A 168 10.88 -12.89 0.43
N GLN A 169 9.57 -12.74 0.27
CA GLN A 169 9.01 -11.55 -0.38
C GLN A 169 9.13 -10.29 0.49
N PHE A 170 8.93 -10.40 1.81
CA PHE A 170 9.16 -9.27 2.70
C PHE A 170 10.62 -8.86 2.76
N ALA A 171 11.57 -9.81 2.68
CA ALA A 171 12.99 -9.51 2.60
C ALA A 171 13.32 -8.70 1.33
N ILE A 172 12.82 -9.11 0.15
CA ILE A 172 12.99 -8.35 -1.10
C ILE A 172 12.35 -6.97 -0.99
N SER A 173 11.14 -6.90 -0.42
CA SER A 173 10.44 -5.63 -0.20
C SER A 173 11.25 -4.68 0.68
N LEU A 174 11.85 -5.16 1.77
CA LEU A 174 12.68 -4.36 2.68
C LEU A 174 14.04 -3.98 2.09
N GLN A 175 14.59 -4.75 1.16
CA GLN A 175 15.78 -4.35 0.39
C GLN A 175 15.48 -3.16 -0.53
N ARG A 176 14.33 -3.21 -1.22
CA ARG A 176 13.86 -2.14 -2.13
C ARG A 176 13.35 -0.90 -1.38
N HIS A 177 12.69 -1.13 -0.25
CA HIS A 177 12.03 -0.11 0.59
C HIS A 177 12.44 -0.28 2.05
N ARG A 178 13.69 0.12 2.35
CA ARG A 178 14.23 0.02 3.71
C ARG A 178 13.31 0.73 4.70
N ASN A 179 13.10 0.10 5.86
CA ASN A 179 12.31 0.64 6.97
C ASN A 179 10.82 0.87 6.66
N ARG A 180 10.24 0.22 5.64
CA ARG A 180 8.80 0.25 5.42
C ARG A 180 8.07 -0.53 6.52
N ILE A 181 7.18 0.15 7.25
CA ILE A 181 6.47 -0.39 8.43
C ILE A 181 5.66 -1.63 8.06
N ARG A 182 4.83 -1.55 7.00
CA ARG A 182 3.98 -2.67 6.56
C ARG A 182 4.78 -3.93 6.22
N SER A 183 5.89 -3.81 5.48
CA SER A 183 6.81 -4.94 5.25
C SER A 183 7.47 -5.48 6.52
N LEU A 184 7.82 -4.63 7.51
CA LEU A 184 8.39 -5.09 8.78
C LEU A 184 7.37 -5.90 9.59
N VAL A 185 6.12 -5.43 9.63
CA VAL A 185 5.01 -6.13 10.29
C VAL A 185 4.80 -7.50 9.65
N GLY A 186 4.71 -7.53 8.32
CA GLY A 186 4.58 -8.76 7.56
C GLY A 186 5.74 -9.74 7.78
N ALA A 187 6.98 -9.24 7.75
CA ALA A 187 8.17 -10.04 8.02
C ALA A 187 8.16 -10.65 9.43
N ALA A 188 7.81 -9.86 10.44
CA ALA A 188 7.75 -10.32 11.83
C ALA A 188 6.67 -11.40 12.03
N ARG A 189 5.48 -11.20 11.44
CA ARG A 189 4.39 -12.19 11.46
C ARG A 189 4.79 -13.48 10.72
N ALA A 190 5.44 -13.36 9.57
CA ALA A 190 5.89 -14.51 8.80
C ALA A 190 7.01 -15.29 9.51
N ALA A 191 7.97 -14.60 10.15
CA ALA A 191 9.01 -15.22 10.98
C ALA A 191 8.41 -15.98 12.18
N ARG A 192 7.46 -15.34 12.88
CA ARG A 192 6.72 -15.98 13.97
C ARG A 192 5.97 -17.23 13.49
N ALA A 193 5.28 -17.14 12.36
CA ALA A 193 4.48 -18.24 11.81
C ALA A 193 5.33 -19.42 11.31
N SER A 194 6.58 -19.19 10.88
CA SER A 194 7.51 -20.28 10.52
C SER A 194 8.27 -20.86 11.72
N GLY A 195 8.09 -20.31 12.92
CA GLY A 195 8.86 -20.70 14.11
C GLY A 195 10.27 -20.10 14.20
N ASP A 196 10.65 -19.16 13.32
CA ASP A 196 11.92 -18.43 13.41
C ASP A 196 11.84 -17.33 14.48
N LYS A 197 12.00 -17.75 15.73
CA LYS A 197 11.89 -16.86 16.90
C LYS A 197 12.93 -15.74 16.89
N SER A 198 14.13 -16.03 16.37
CA SER A 198 15.24 -15.06 16.36
C SER A 198 14.92 -13.91 15.40
N THR A 199 14.57 -14.23 14.15
CA THR A 199 14.22 -13.21 13.15
C THR A 199 12.96 -12.46 13.55
N ALA A 200 11.96 -13.14 14.12
CA ALA A 200 10.75 -12.49 14.61
C ALA A 200 11.07 -11.45 15.70
N LYS A 201 11.89 -11.83 16.70
CA LYS A 201 12.31 -10.93 17.77
C LYS A 201 13.05 -9.70 17.23
N GLU A 202 14.07 -9.91 16.41
CA GLU A 202 14.85 -8.81 15.81
C GLU A 202 13.95 -7.86 15.00
N THR A 203 13.03 -8.41 14.21
CA THR A 203 12.14 -7.62 13.37
C THR A 203 11.14 -6.81 14.21
N TYR A 204 10.58 -7.39 15.27
CA TYR A 204 9.70 -6.65 16.20
C TYR A 204 10.44 -5.57 16.99
N GLU A 205 11.68 -5.80 17.41
CA GLU A 205 12.51 -4.77 18.06
C GLU A 205 12.77 -3.59 17.11
N ARG A 206 13.08 -3.87 15.85
CA ARG A 206 13.23 -2.84 14.81
C ARG A 206 11.93 -2.06 14.58
N LEU A 207 10.79 -2.75 14.57
CA LEU A 207 9.46 -2.13 14.44
C LEU A 207 9.18 -1.20 15.63
N LEU A 208 9.42 -1.64 16.87
CA LEU A 208 9.26 -0.79 18.06
C LEU A 208 10.16 0.45 18.02
N SER A 209 11.41 0.30 17.57
CA SER A 209 12.33 1.42 17.44
C SER A 209 11.80 2.51 16.49
N GLN A 210 11.16 2.10 15.38
CA GLN A 210 10.52 3.04 14.46
C GLN A 210 9.25 3.67 15.05
N LEU A 211 8.47 2.88 15.78
CA LEU A 211 7.19 3.30 16.36
C LEU A 211 7.33 3.96 17.74
N LYS A 212 8.55 4.30 18.20
CA LYS A 212 8.79 4.86 19.54
C LYS A 212 7.97 6.11 19.88
N ASN A 213 7.61 6.90 18.86
CA ASN A 213 6.83 8.13 18.97
C ASN A 213 5.45 8.01 18.26
N ALA A 214 5.04 6.79 17.91
CA ALA A 214 3.74 6.57 17.29
C ALA A 214 2.60 6.82 18.28
N ASP A 215 1.43 7.17 17.76
CA ASP A 215 0.24 7.30 18.60
C ASP A 215 -0.07 5.97 19.30
N PRO A 216 -0.51 5.98 20.57
CA PRO A 216 -0.75 4.76 21.35
C PRO A 216 -1.74 3.77 20.72
N GLY A 217 -2.61 4.24 19.81
CA GLY A 217 -3.63 3.46 19.14
C GLY A 217 -3.17 2.64 17.93
N PHE A 218 -1.87 2.66 17.57
CA PHE A 218 -1.36 1.90 16.43
C PHE A 218 -1.32 0.38 16.76
N PRO A 219 -2.12 -0.48 16.11
CA PRO A 219 -2.30 -1.88 16.53
C PRO A 219 -1.00 -2.68 16.60
N GLU A 220 -0.10 -2.47 15.64
CA GLU A 220 1.16 -3.19 15.52
C GLU A 220 2.17 -2.79 16.63
N LEU A 221 1.99 -1.65 17.28
CA LEU A 221 2.76 -1.29 18.47
C LEU A 221 2.42 -2.23 19.63
N ALA A 222 1.14 -2.51 19.84
CA ALA A 222 0.68 -3.42 20.88
C ALA A 222 1.07 -4.87 20.58
N GLU A 223 1.00 -5.29 19.31
CA GLU A 223 1.45 -6.60 18.83
C GLU A 223 2.93 -6.82 19.13
N ALA A 224 3.79 -5.88 18.73
CA ALA A 224 5.23 -6.00 18.92
C ALA A 224 5.62 -6.04 20.41
N LYS A 225 5.00 -5.21 21.25
CA LYS A 225 5.21 -5.25 22.71
C LYS A 225 4.79 -6.59 23.31
N ARG A 226 3.66 -7.14 22.87
CA ARG A 226 3.17 -8.43 23.38
C ARG A 226 4.16 -9.54 23.06
N TYR A 227 4.58 -9.65 21.80
CA TYR A 227 5.52 -10.70 21.37
C TYR A 227 6.87 -10.66 22.11
N LEU A 228 7.38 -9.46 22.40
CA LEU A 228 8.68 -9.31 23.09
C LEU A 228 8.62 -9.53 24.61
N ASN A 229 7.42 -9.62 25.18
CA ASN A 229 7.19 -9.91 26.59
C ASN A 229 6.71 -11.36 26.83
N GLU A 230 6.46 -12.13 25.76
CA GLU A 230 6.18 -13.57 25.78
C GLU A 230 7.47 -14.39 25.93
#